data_AF-A0A654U7Q8-F1
#
_entry.id   AF-A0A654U7Q8-F1
#
_cell.length_a   1.000
_cell.length_b   1.000
_cell.length_c   1.000
_cell.angle_alpha   90.00
_cell.angle_beta   90.00
_cell.angle_gamma   90.00
#
_symmetry.space_group_name_H-M   'P 1'
#
loop_
_entity.id
_entity.type
_entity.pdbx_description
1 polymer ?
#
loop_
_entity_poly.entity_id
_entity_poly.type
_entity_poly.pdbx_seq_one_letter_code
_entity_poly.pdbx_strand_id
1 'polypeptide(L)'
;MWVRTDEQWRWLAHTLTVELLKELLPETAGLVVTRHVLPNLRALNFVIEAILGQGVAYQARFDPQAKGLGEWLRSRHVEIPETLL
;
A
#
# COMPACT_ATOMS: atom_id res chain seq x y z
N MET A 1 -2.91 3.21 4.71
CA MET A 1 -3.21 2.06 5.61
C MET A 1 -3.11 2.52 7.06
N TRP A 2 -3.99 2.07 7.95
CA TRP A 2 -3.99 2.46 9.37
C TRP A 2 -4.44 1.30 10.25
N VAL A 3 -4.09 1.36 11.54
CA VAL A 3 -4.40 0.35 12.56
C VAL A 3 -4.84 0.99 13.86
N ARG A 4 -5.37 0.18 14.79
CA ARG A 4 -6.06 0.69 15.98
C ARG A 4 -5.15 0.77 17.19
N THR A 5 -4.19 -0.14 17.36
CA THR A 5 -3.33 -0.21 18.55
C THR A 5 -1.87 0.13 18.25
N ASP A 6 -1.09 0.44 19.29
CA ASP A 6 0.34 0.74 19.14
C ASP A 6 1.17 -0.49 18.77
N GLU A 7 0.77 -1.68 19.20
CA GLU A 7 1.42 -2.94 18.81
C GLU A 7 1.20 -3.24 17.33
N GLN A 8 -0.05 -3.14 16.86
CA GLN A 8 -0.37 -3.24 15.43
C GLN A 8 0.38 -2.18 14.62
N TRP A 9 0.52 -0.96 15.16
CA TRP A 9 1.25 0.12 14.50
C TRP A 9 2.72 -0.22 14.33
N ARG A 10 3.39 -0.71 15.39
CA ARG A 10 4.78 -1.13 15.32
C ARG A 10 4.94 -2.23 14.27
N TRP A 11 4.07 -3.23 14.26
CA TRP A 11 4.10 -4.27 13.23
C TRP A 11 3.91 -3.68 11.82
N LEU A 12 2.84 -2.93 11.59
CA LEU A 12 2.53 -2.34 10.28
C LEU A 12 3.69 -1.50 9.74
N ALA A 13 4.28 -0.64 10.58
CA ALA A 13 5.33 0.29 10.19
C ALA A 13 6.65 -0.41 9.79
N HIS A 14 6.93 -1.60 10.35
CA HIS A 14 8.12 -2.39 10.01
C HIS A 14 7.85 -3.40 8.89
N THR A 15 6.64 -3.97 8.83
CA THR A 15 6.28 -4.98 7.83
C THR A 15 5.98 -4.36 6.46
N LEU A 16 5.10 -3.34 6.39
CA LEU A 16 4.66 -2.78 5.12
C LEU A 16 5.67 -1.74 4.59
N THR A 17 6.75 -2.25 4.00
CA THR A 17 7.81 -1.46 3.37
C THR A 17 7.46 -1.06 1.93
N VAL A 18 8.33 -0.27 1.28
CA VAL A 18 8.15 0.05 -0.15
C VAL A 18 8.38 -1.20 -0.99
N GLU A 19 9.35 -2.00 -0.61
CA GLU A 19 9.72 -3.27 -1.22
C GLU A 19 8.54 -4.24 -1.15
N LEU A 20 7.98 -4.47 0.05
CA LEU A 20 6.83 -5.34 0.21
C LEU A 20 5.60 -4.79 -0.51
N LEU A 21 5.35 -3.47 -0.49
CA LEU A 21 4.25 -2.88 -1.26
C LEU A 21 4.37 -3.23 -2.75
N LYS A 22 5.58 -3.18 -3.31
CA LYS A 22 5.85 -3.49 -4.72
C LYS A 22 5.67 -4.98 -5.05
N GLU A 23 5.97 -5.86 -4.10
CA GLU A 23 5.68 -7.29 -4.23
C GLU A 23 4.18 -7.57 -4.19
N LEU A 24 3.47 -6.91 -3.27
CA LEU A 24 2.02 -7.04 -3.09
C LEU A 24 1.22 -6.42 -4.25
N LEU A 25 1.75 -5.33 -4.85
CA LEU A 25 1.16 -4.60 -5.97
C LEU A 25 2.18 -4.55 -7.13
N PRO A 26 2.33 -5.64 -7.93
CA PRO A 26 3.32 -5.71 -9.00
C PRO A 26 3.23 -4.58 -10.02
N GLU A 27 2.05 -3.97 -10.20
CA GLU A 27 1.84 -2.78 -11.01
C GLU A 27 2.64 -1.55 -10.56
N THR A 28 3.18 -1.55 -9.34
CA THR A 28 3.99 -0.48 -8.77
C THR A 28 5.50 -0.76 -8.84
N ALA A 29 5.92 -1.96 -9.25
CA ALA A 29 7.31 -2.40 -9.17
C ALA A 29 8.31 -1.45 -9.87
N GLY A 30 7.96 -1.00 -11.08
CA GLY A 30 8.76 -0.06 -11.87
C GLY A 30 8.50 1.42 -11.58
N LEU A 31 7.63 1.75 -10.62
CA LEU A 31 7.26 3.13 -10.30
C LEU A 31 8.04 3.66 -9.09
N VAL A 32 8.14 4.99 -9.00
CA VAL A 32 8.63 5.66 -7.80
C VAL A 32 7.54 5.60 -6.75
N VAL A 33 7.90 5.09 -5.58
CA VAL A 33 6.99 4.94 -4.43
C VAL A 33 7.61 5.64 -3.25
N THR A 34 6.92 6.66 -2.73
CA THR A 34 7.32 7.35 -1.50
C THR A 34 6.46 6.87 -0.34
N ARG A 35 7.10 6.42 0.74
CA ARG A 35 6.44 5.99 1.98
C ARG A 35 6.52 7.08 3.03
N HIS A 36 5.36 7.53 3.49
CA HIS A 36 5.22 8.47 4.61
C HIS A 36 4.72 7.74 5.85
N VAL A 37 5.47 7.88 6.94
CA VAL A 37 5.15 7.30 8.25
C VAL A 37 4.43 8.36 9.08
N LEU A 38 3.22 8.05 9.57
CA LEU A 38 2.37 8.98 10.31
C LEU A 38 2.08 8.41 11.71
N PRO A 39 3.04 8.50 12.66
CA PRO A 39 2.97 7.79 13.93
C PRO A 39 1.78 8.22 14.81
N ASN A 40 1.45 9.51 14.83
CA ASN A 40 0.32 10.03 15.61
C ASN A 40 -1.06 9.60 15.07
N LEU A 41 -1.10 9.07 13.84
CA LEU A 41 -2.31 8.51 13.21
C LEU A 41 -2.26 6.99 13.12
N ARG A 42 -1.18 6.34 13.59
CA ARG A 42 -0.94 4.90 13.43
C ARG A 42 -1.12 4.45 11.99
N ALA A 43 -0.59 5.25 11.05
CA ALA A 43 -0.87 5.10 9.63
C ALA A 43 0.38 5.21 8.75
N LEU A 44 0.31 4.52 7.61
CA LEU A 44 1.24 4.66 6.49
C LEU A 44 0.49 5.24 5.29
N ASN A 45 1.09 6.24 4.66
CA ASN A 45 0.63 6.76 3.38
C ASN A 45 1.69 6.48 2.31
N PHE A 46 1.24 5.99 1.15
CA PHE A 46 2.10 5.70 0.01
C PHE A 46 1.69 6.60 -1.14
N VAL A 47 2.66 7.31 -1.71
CA VAL A 47 2.50 8.08 -2.93
C VAL A 47 3.20 7.31 -4.05
N ILE A 48 2.43 6.92 -5.07
CA ILE A 48 2.96 6.16 -6.21
C ILE A 48 2.88 7.06 -7.44
N GLU A 49 4.03 7.49 -7.92
CA GLU A 49 4.11 8.40 -9.05
C GLU A 49 3.77 7.68 -10.35
N ALA A 50 3.09 8.40 -11.26
CA ALA A 50 2.70 7.90 -12.57
C ALA A 50 1.84 6.61 -12.56
N ILE A 51 1.23 6.24 -11.43
CA ILE A 51 0.38 5.04 -11.31
C ILE A 51 -0.82 5.05 -12.27
N LEU A 52 -1.31 6.25 -12.59
CA LEU A 52 -2.42 6.51 -13.52
C LEU A 52 -2.00 6.50 -15.00
N GLY A 53 -0.71 6.31 -15.29
CA GLY A 53 -0.16 6.33 -16.64
C GLY A 53 -0.43 7.63 -17.38
N GLN A 54 -0.83 7.52 -18.65
CA GLN A 54 -1.20 8.65 -19.54
C GLN A 54 -2.70 9.02 -19.43
N GLY A 55 -3.44 8.46 -18.46
CA GLY A 55 -4.88 8.70 -18.28
C GLY A 55 -5.80 7.71 -18.99
N VAL A 56 -7.12 7.98 -18.91
CA VAL A 56 -8.25 7.05 -19.21
C VAL A 56 -8.31 6.56 -20.67
N ALA A 57 -7.60 7.23 -21.59
CA ALA A 57 -7.55 6.84 -22.99
C ALA A 57 -6.62 5.66 -23.29
N TYR A 58 -5.80 5.23 -22.32
CA TYR A 58 -4.90 4.10 -22.44
C TYR A 58 -5.47 2.91 -21.64
N GLN A 59 -6.01 1.90 -22.33
CA GLN A 59 -6.61 0.68 -21.75
C GLN A 59 -5.56 -0.26 -21.10
N ALA A 60 -4.73 0.21 -20.18
CA ALA A 60 -3.63 -0.61 -19.66
C ALA A 60 -3.91 -1.30 -18.31
N ARG A 61 -4.98 -0.96 -17.58
CA ARG A 61 -5.17 -1.47 -16.20
C ARG A 61 -6.64 -1.66 -15.80
N PHE A 62 -6.87 -2.64 -14.92
CA PHE A 62 -8.17 -2.95 -14.30
C PHE A 62 -8.76 -1.76 -13.50
N ASP A 63 -7.91 -0.91 -12.93
CA ASP A 63 -8.30 0.29 -12.18
C ASP A 63 -7.52 1.52 -12.66
N PRO A 64 -7.93 2.15 -13.77
CA PRO A 64 -7.19 3.25 -14.39
C PRO A 64 -7.17 4.53 -13.55
N GLN A 65 -8.01 4.62 -12.51
CA GLN A 65 -8.07 5.77 -11.60
C GLN A 65 -7.48 5.46 -10.21
N ALA A 66 -6.93 4.26 -10.01
CA ALA A 66 -6.41 3.78 -8.72
C ALA A 66 -7.43 3.87 -7.55
N LYS A 67 -8.74 3.88 -7.84
CA LYS A 67 -9.80 3.99 -6.81
C LYS A 67 -9.95 2.72 -5.98
N GLY A 68 -9.73 1.57 -6.60
CA GLY A 68 -9.70 0.26 -5.98
C GLY A 68 -8.33 -0.14 -5.42
N LEU A 69 -7.26 0.61 -5.70
CA LEU A 69 -5.89 0.23 -5.30
C LEU A 69 -5.74 -0.02 -3.78
N GLY A 70 -6.43 0.75 -2.95
CA GLY A 70 -6.42 0.56 -1.50
C GLY A 70 -7.19 -0.68 -1.02
N GLU A 71 -8.25 -1.07 -1.73
CA GLU A 71 -8.94 -2.36 -1.52
C GLU A 71 -8.07 -3.52 -2.01
N TRP A 72 -7.41 -3.32 -3.15
CA TRP A 72 -6.54 -4.30 -3.76
C TRP A 72 -5.33 -4.64 -2.89
N LEU A 73 -4.74 -3.63 -2.24
CA LEU A 73 -3.71 -3.86 -1.23
C LEU A 73 -4.25 -4.67 -0.04
N ARG A 74 -5.49 -4.40 0.39
CA ARG A 74 -6.12 -5.10 1.53
C ARG A 74 -6.56 -6.52 1.22
N SER A 75 -6.72 -6.88 -0.05
CA SER A 75 -7.01 -8.27 -0.44
C SER A 75 -5.75 -9.14 -0.52
N ARG A 76 -4.57 -8.57 -0.30
CA ARG A 76 -3.31 -9.33 -0.29
C ARG A 76 -3.09 -10.04 1.04
N HIS A 77 -2.46 -11.21 0.94
CA HIS A 77 -2.10 -12.01 2.10
C HIS A 77 -0.72 -11.61 2.59
N VAL A 78 -0.60 -11.42 3.90
CA VAL A 78 0.65 -11.18 4.62
C VAL A 78 0.56 -11.96 5.93
N GLU A 79 1.67 -12.54 6.37
CA GLU A 79 1.74 -13.18 7.68
C GLU A 79 1.57 -12.14 8.79
N ILE A 80 0.56 -12.35 9.64
CA ILE A 80 0.26 -11.48 10.78
C ILE A 80 0.46 -12.29 12.06
N PRO A 81 1.26 -11.81 13.04
CA PRO A 81 1.34 -12.43 14.36
C PRO A 81 -0.06 -12.61 14.98
N GLU A 82 -0.36 -13.80 15.49
CA GLU A 82 -1.67 -14.11 16.09
C GLU A 82 -2.03 -13.17 17.25
N THR A 83 -1.03 -12.65 17.97
CA THR A 83 -1.22 -11.68 19.06
C THR A 83 -1.79 -10.34 18.62
N LEU A 84 -1.87 -10.06 17.31
CA LEU A 84 -2.34 -8.80 16.74
C LEU A 84 -3.74 -8.88 16.11
N LEU A 85 -4.34 -10.07 16.07
CA LEU A 85 -5.66 -10.35 15.47
C LEU A 85 -6.83 -10.01 16.42
#